data_AF-A0A7T3RF50-F1
#
_entry.id   AF-A0A7T3RF50-F1
#
_cell.length_a   1.000
_cell.length_b   1.000
_cell.length_c   1.000
_cell.angle_alpha   90.00
_cell.angle_beta   90.00
_cell.angle_gamma   90.00
#
_symmetry.space_group_name_H-M   'P 1'
#
loop_
_entity.id
_entity.type
_entity.pdbx_description
1 polymer ?
#
loop_
_entity_poly.entity_id
_entity_poly.type
_entity_poly.pdbx_seq_one_letter_code
_entity_poly.pdbx_strand_id
1 'polypeptide(L)'
;MGIRGELYTNQVNLDNRSYFFNVKENRNGDVFLQIVESKIKEGADDRRSIVVFADDMQKFLSGMDSSLSFIDKDRKEKAKLRAEKKAAKEAKYAAGAQKDDDSFAKKVYRRKGESRLVAEKRAERKDDGIKRTGRVIHVTSKRSSTPTVTEEY
;
A
#
# COMPACT_ATOMS: atom_id res chain seq x y z
N MET A 1 30.17 -7.81 -28.45
CA MET A 1 31.08 -8.91 -28.08
C MET A 1 30.36 -9.83 -27.12
N GLY A 2 30.04 -11.06 -27.54
CA GLY A 2 29.45 -12.07 -26.66
C GLY A 2 30.50 -12.58 -25.66
N ILE A 3 30.08 -12.86 -24.44
CA ILE A 3 30.94 -13.41 -23.40
C ILE A 3 31.10 -14.90 -23.69
N ARG A 4 32.34 -15.39 -23.81
CA ARG A 4 32.63 -16.78 -24.17
C ARG A 4 31.99 -17.72 -23.12
N GLY A 5 31.08 -18.59 -23.57
CA GLY A 5 30.36 -19.55 -22.72
C GLY A 5 29.01 -19.06 -22.18
N GLU A 6 28.58 -17.83 -22.48
CA GLU A 6 27.21 -17.38 -22.23
C GLU A 6 26.39 -17.48 -23.51
N LEU A 7 25.38 -18.34 -23.52
CA LEU A 7 24.52 -18.60 -24.68
C LEU A 7 23.33 -17.65 -24.73
N TYR A 8 22.74 -17.36 -23.57
CA TYR A 8 21.57 -16.50 -23.45
C TYR A 8 21.50 -15.86 -22.07
N THR A 9 21.03 -14.62 -22.01
CA THR A 9 20.80 -13.92 -20.74
C THR A 9 19.48 -13.16 -20.86
N ASN A 10 18.60 -13.36 -19.88
CA ASN A 10 17.39 -12.58 -19.73
C ASN A 10 17.35 -11.95 -18.34
N GLN A 11 17.04 -10.66 -18.29
CA GLN A 11 16.97 -9.89 -17.04
C GLN A 11 15.53 -9.47 -16.77
N VAL A 12 15.05 -9.72 -15.56
CA VAL A 12 13.75 -9.30 -15.08
C VAL A 12 13.95 -8.39 -13.87
N ASN A 13 13.68 -7.10 -14.07
CA ASN A 13 13.79 -6.09 -13.01
C ASN A 13 12.45 -5.87 -12.32
N LEU A 14 12.44 -5.89 -10.99
CA LEU A 14 11.36 -5.44 -10.14
C LEU A 14 11.87 -4.31 -9.25
N ASP A 15 10.99 -3.71 -8.45
CA ASP A 15 11.33 -2.53 -7.65
C ASP A 15 12.52 -2.75 -6.70
N ASN A 16 12.51 -3.86 -5.95
CA ASN A 16 13.52 -4.14 -4.91
C ASN A 16 14.35 -5.42 -5.19
N ARG A 17 14.12 -6.07 -6.34
CA ARG A 17 14.77 -7.34 -6.70
C ARG A 17 14.97 -7.41 -8.20
N SER A 18 16.12 -7.89 -8.63
CA SER A 18 16.41 -8.21 -10.02
C SER A 18 16.71 -9.69 -10.16
N TYR A 19 16.10 -10.32 -11.16
CA TYR A 19 16.36 -11.71 -11.51
C TYR A 19 17.13 -11.77 -12.84
N PHE A 20 18.13 -12.63 -12.89
CA PHE A 20 18.90 -12.91 -14.10
C PHE A 20 18.80 -14.40 -14.42
N PHE A 21 18.39 -14.71 -15.64
CA PHE A 21 18.27 -16.06 -16.18
C PHE A 21 19.34 -16.22 -17.25
N ASN A 22 20.44 -16.88 -16.89
CA ASN A 22 21.59 -17.06 -17.76
C ASN A 22 21.66 -18.52 -18.21
N VAL A 23 21.70 -18.75 -19.51
CA VAL A 23 22.02 -20.06 -20.10
C VAL A 23 23.49 -20.05 -20.48
N LYS A 24 24.25 -20.98 -19.91
CA LYS A 24 25.71 -21.06 -20.07
C LYS A 24 26.12 -22.44 -20.54
N GLU A 25 27.26 -22.49 -21.21
CA GLU A 25 27.88 -23.71 -21.70
C GLU A 25 29.21 -23.94 -20.97
N ASN A 26 29.39 -25.15 -20.43
CA ASN A 26 30.64 -25.57 -19.82
C ASN A 26 31.70 -25.90 -20.88
N ARG A 27 32.96 -26.09 -20.45
CA ARG A 27 34.06 -26.51 -21.34
C ARG A 27 33.80 -27.84 -22.05
N ASN A 28 32.95 -28.68 -21.49
CA ASN A 28 32.57 -29.99 -22.02
C ASN A 28 31.45 -29.90 -23.08
N GLY A 29 30.85 -28.72 -23.29
CA GLY A 29 29.66 -28.55 -24.13
C GLY A 29 28.33 -28.65 -23.37
N ASP A 30 28.36 -28.98 -22.07
CA ASP A 30 27.14 -29.14 -21.27
C ASP A 30 26.48 -27.80 -20.99
N VAL A 31 25.20 -27.71 -21.29
CA VAL A 31 24.39 -26.50 -21.09
C VAL A 31 23.74 -26.53 -19.70
N PHE A 32 23.74 -25.37 -19.02
CA PHE A 32 23.08 -25.20 -17.74
C PHE A 32 22.42 -23.84 -17.61
N LEU A 33 21.35 -23.78 -16.81
CA LEU A 33 20.66 -22.57 -16.43
C LEU A 33 21.19 -22.08 -15.08
N GLN A 34 21.54 -20.80 -15.01
CA GLN A 34 21.86 -20.10 -13.79
C GLN A 34 20.80 -19.01 -13.53
N ILE A 35 20.08 -19.14 -12.42
CA ILE A 35 19.12 -18.14 -11.95
C ILE A 35 19.76 -17.36 -10.81
N VAL A 36 19.90 -16.04 -10.97
CA VAL A 36 20.46 -15.16 -9.95
C VAL A 36 19.38 -14.20 -9.49
N GLU A 37 19.11 -14.17 -8.19
CA GLU A 37 18.36 -13.10 -7.53
C GLU A 37 19.36 -12.12 -6.91
N SER A 38 19.27 -10.84 -7.26
CA SER A 38 19.93 -9.75 -6.55
C SER A 38 18.85 -8.93 -5.84
N LYS A 39 19.03 -8.74 -4.53
CA LYS A 39 18.12 -7.97 -3.70
C LYS A 39 18.92 -6.92 -2.95
N ILE A 40 18.59 -5.65 -3.20
CA ILE A 40 19.16 -4.54 -2.46
C ILE A 40 18.41 -4.41 -1.14
N LYS A 41 19.07 -4.64 -0.01
CA LYS A 41 18.50 -4.44 1.33
C LYS A 41 19.43 -3.55 2.15
N GLU A 42 18.94 -2.40 2.59
CA GLU A 42 19.67 -1.48 3.50
C GLU A 42 21.10 -1.13 3.02
N GLY A 43 21.29 -1.03 1.70
CA GLY A 43 22.60 -0.73 1.09
C GLY A 43 23.52 -1.95 0.91
N ALA A 44 23.12 -3.14 1.35
CA ALA A 44 23.80 -4.40 1.06
C ALA A 44 23.09 -5.16 -0.09
N ASP A 45 23.88 -5.72 -1.01
CA ASP A 45 23.39 -6.59 -2.09
C ASP A 45 23.34 -8.05 -1.60
N ASP A 46 22.14 -8.58 -1.36
CA ASP A 46 21.91 -10.01 -1.10
C ASP A 46 21.75 -10.71 -2.45
N ARG A 47 22.81 -11.41 -2.87
CA ARG A 47 22.85 -12.14 -4.13
C ARG A 47 22.70 -13.65 -3.88
N ARG A 48 21.65 -14.24 -4.44
CA ARG A 48 21.37 -15.67 -4.39
C ARG A 48 21.48 -16.26 -5.78
N SER A 49 22.06 -17.45 -5.90
CA SER A 49 22.25 -18.13 -7.18
C SER A 49 21.80 -19.58 -7.07
N ILE A 50 21.08 -20.03 -8.10
CA ILE A 50 20.68 -21.43 -8.30
C ILE A 50 21.21 -21.86 -9.67
N VAL A 51 21.76 -23.06 -9.75
CA VAL A 51 22.26 -23.66 -11.00
C VAL A 51 21.51 -24.95 -11.24
N VAL A 52 21.04 -25.14 -12.47
CA VAL A 52 20.30 -26.32 -12.93
C VAL A 52 20.92 -26.81 -14.23
N PHE A 53 21.39 -28.05 -14.26
CA PHE A 53 21.96 -28.67 -15.46
C PHE A 53 20.85 -29.12 -16.43
N ALA A 54 21.18 -29.24 -17.72
CA ALA A 54 20.23 -29.66 -18.74
C ALA A 54 19.52 -30.99 -18.40
N ASP A 55 20.24 -31.95 -17.83
CA ASP A 55 19.71 -33.29 -17.48
C ASP A 55 18.56 -33.24 -16.47
N ASP A 56 18.59 -32.27 -15.55
CA ASP A 56 17.57 -32.08 -14.52
C ASP A 56 16.54 -31.00 -14.87
N MET A 57 16.69 -30.33 -16.01
CA MET A 57 15.89 -29.17 -16.41
C MET A 57 14.40 -29.48 -16.44
N GLN A 58 14.01 -30.62 -17.03
CA GLN A 58 12.61 -31.00 -17.16
C GLN A 58 11.95 -31.24 -15.78
N LYS A 59 12.67 -31.89 -14.85
CA LYS A 59 12.18 -32.13 -13.49
C LYS A 59 12.05 -30.83 -12.71
N PHE A 60 13.05 -29.94 -12.84
CA PHE A 60 13.02 -28.63 -12.24
C PHE A 60 11.82 -27.80 -12.71
N LEU A 61 11.59 -27.73 -14.02
CA LEU A 61 10.44 -27.01 -14.60
C LEU A 61 9.10 -27.60 -14.15
N SER A 62 8.97 -28.93 -14.09
CA SER A 62 7.75 -29.57 -13.58
C SER A 62 7.46 -29.21 -12.13
N GLY A 63 8.48 -29.16 -11.27
CA GLY A 63 8.34 -28.71 -9.88
C GLY A 63 7.96 -27.22 -9.78
N MET A 64 8.52 -26.39 -10.66
CA MET A 64 8.20 -24.97 -10.75
C MET A 64 6.75 -24.73 -11.19
N ASP A 65 6.29 -25.38 -12.27
CA ASP A 65 4.91 -25.27 -12.77
C ASP A 65 3.88 -25.74 -11.75
N SER A 66 4.16 -26.86 -11.07
CA SER A 66 3.32 -27.37 -9.99
C SER A 66 3.17 -26.34 -8.87
N SER A 67 4.27 -25.69 -8.49
CA SER A 67 4.29 -24.65 -7.46
C SER A 67 3.53 -23.39 -7.90
N LEU A 68 3.68 -22.97 -9.16
CA LEU A 68 2.94 -21.84 -9.72
C LEU A 68 1.42 -22.10 -9.70
N SER A 69 1.00 -23.31 -10.10
CA SER A 69 -0.41 -23.70 -10.09
C SER A 69 -1.05 -23.62 -8.69
N PHE A 70 -0.27 -23.91 -7.66
CA PHE A 70 -0.71 -23.82 -6.27
C PHE A 70 -0.87 -22.36 -5.83
N ILE A 71 0.10 -21.49 -6.16
CA ILE A 71 0.05 -20.06 -5.85
C ILE A 71 -1.19 -19.41 -6.50
N ASP A 72 -1.51 -19.76 -7.74
CA ASP A 72 -2.66 -19.20 -8.45
C ASP A 72 -3.99 -19.64 -7.85
N LYS A 73 -4.09 -20.90 -7.39
CA LYS A 73 -5.27 -21.39 -6.66
C LYS A 73 -5.46 -20.62 -5.35
N ASP A 74 -4.42 -20.51 -4.53
CA ASP A 74 -4.47 -19.78 -3.25
C ASP A 74 -4.85 -18.30 -3.44
N ARG A 75 -4.30 -17.64 -4.48
CA ARG A 75 -4.67 -16.25 -4.82
C ARG A 75 -6.16 -16.11 -5.15
N LYS A 76 -6.71 -17.03 -5.95
CA LYS A 76 -8.13 -17.03 -6.32
C LYS A 76 -9.03 -17.26 -5.12
N GLU A 77 -8.69 -18.20 -4.25
CA GLU A 77 -9.45 -18.49 -3.03
C GLU A 77 -9.45 -17.29 -2.08
N LYS A 78 -8.28 -16.68 -1.84
CA LYS A 78 -8.17 -15.45 -1.03
C LYS A 78 -8.98 -14.30 -1.61
N ALA A 79 -9.03 -14.16 -2.94
CA ALA A 79 -9.85 -13.15 -3.60
C ALA A 79 -11.35 -13.39 -3.37
N LYS A 80 -11.82 -14.64 -3.49
CA LYS A 80 -13.22 -15.02 -3.20
C LYS A 80 -13.60 -14.73 -1.75
N LEU A 81 -12.77 -15.17 -0.80
CA LEU A 81 -13.01 -14.91 0.63
C LEU A 81 -13.05 -13.40 0.96
N ARG A 82 -12.22 -12.59 0.30
CA ARG A 82 -12.27 -11.13 0.45
C ARG A 82 -13.55 -10.54 -0.16
N ALA A 83 -13.98 -11.03 -1.31
CA ALA A 83 -15.22 -10.60 -1.96
C ALA A 83 -16.45 -10.96 -1.12
N GLU A 84 -16.50 -12.18 -0.58
CA GLU A 84 -17.57 -12.65 0.31
C GLU A 84 -17.61 -11.86 1.62
N LYS A 85 -16.45 -11.57 2.22
CA LYS A 85 -16.39 -10.69 3.41
C LYS A 85 -16.87 -9.27 3.10
N LYS A 86 -16.55 -8.74 1.92
CA LYS A 86 -17.02 -7.42 1.48
C LYS A 86 -18.54 -7.45 1.27
N ALA A 87 -19.06 -8.45 0.57
CA ALA A 87 -20.50 -8.63 0.33
C ALA A 87 -21.29 -8.85 1.62
N ALA A 88 -20.78 -9.66 2.55
CA ALA A 88 -21.42 -9.88 3.85
C ALA A 88 -21.40 -8.61 4.73
N LYS A 89 -20.32 -7.81 4.65
CA LYS A 89 -20.25 -6.50 5.31
C LYS A 89 -21.28 -5.56 4.70
N GLU A 90 -21.33 -5.47 3.37
CA GLU A 90 -22.26 -4.61 2.62
C GLU A 90 -23.72 -5.00 2.86
N ALA A 91 -24.05 -6.30 2.87
CA ALA A 91 -25.38 -6.80 3.24
C ALA A 91 -25.76 -6.47 4.69
N LYS A 92 -24.80 -6.52 5.65
CA LYS A 92 -25.04 -6.10 7.04
C LYS A 92 -25.26 -4.59 7.18
N TYR A 93 -24.57 -3.77 6.40
CA TYR A 93 -24.79 -2.31 6.38
C TYR A 93 -26.07 -1.92 5.62
N ALA A 94 -26.46 -2.67 4.59
CA ALA A 94 -27.71 -2.48 3.86
C ALA A 94 -28.94 -2.95 4.67
N ALA A 95 -28.86 -4.08 5.39
CA ALA A 95 -29.93 -4.56 6.26
C ALA A 95 -30.13 -3.73 7.54
N GLY A 96 -29.14 -2.90 7.92
CA GLY A 96 -29.24 -1.92 9.00
C GLY A 96 -29.80 -0.56 8.57
N ALA A 97 -30.13 -0.37 7.28
CA ALA A 97 -30.58 0.91 6.74
C ALA A 97 -32.09 1.16 6.88
N GLN A 98 -32.82 0.25 7.52
CA GLN A 98 -34.28 0.37 7.62
C GLN A 98 -34.79 -0.07 8.98
N LYS A 99 -34.47 0.71 10.02
CA LYS A 99 -35.37 0.97 11.16
C LYS A 99 -35.16 2.39 11.69
N ASP A 100 -36.23 3.14 11.52
CA ASP A 100 -36.68 4.29 12.30
C ASP A 100 -36.05 5.68 12.03
N ASP A 101 -36.93 6.52 11.50
CA ASP A 101 -36.95 7.98 11.52
C ASP A 101 -36.49 8.54 12.88
N ASP A 102 -35.76 9.65 12.87
CA ASP A 102 -35.31 10.42 14.04
C ASP A 102 -34.29 9.78 15.00
N SER A 103 -33.10 9.45 14.49
CA SER A 103 -31.81 9.91 15.08
C SER A 103 -30.66 9.19 14.38
N PHE A 104 -30.17 9.79 13.30
CA PHE A 104 -28.85 9.43 12.79
C PHE A 104 -27.83 9.82 13.86
N ALA A 105 -27.55 8.92 14.80
CA ALA A 105 -26.55 9.10 15.83
C ALA A 105 -25.20 9.24 15.12
N LYS A 106 -24.83 10.49 14.79
CA LYS A 106 -23.50 10.88 14.36
C LYS A 106 -22.54 10.13 15.26
N LYS A 107 -21.65 9.32 14.70
CA LYS A 107 -20.57 8.70 15.47
C LYS A 107 -19.70 9.82 16.03
N VAL A 108 -20.03 10.26 17.23
CA VAL A 108 -19.24 11.25 17.97
C VAL A 108 -18.03 10.52 18.51
N TYR A 109 -16.87 10.77 17.89
CA TYR A 109 -15.59 10.30 18.38
C TYR A 109 -15.26 11.03 19.68
N ARG A 110 -15.29 10.33 20.81
CA ARG A 110 -14.84 10.86 22.11
C ARG A 110 -13.34 10.71 22.22
N ARG A 111 -12.63 11.77 22.63
CA ARG A 111 -11.24 11.61 23.06
C ARG A 111 -11.21 10.90 24.41
N LYS A 112 -10.17 10.11 24.67
CA LYS A 112 -10.01 9.38 25.93
C LYS A 112 -10.01 10.36 27.11
N GLY A 113 -10.97 10.24 28.03
CA GLY A 113 -11.17 11.15 29.17
C GLY A 113 -12.24 12.24 28.96
N GLU A 114 -12.82 12.35 27.76
CA GLU A 114 -13.85 13.33 27.44
C GLU A 114 -15.26 12.80 27.75
N SER A 115 -16.06 13.59 28.47
CA SER A 115 -17.43 13.20 28.81
C SER A 115 -18.35 13.25 27.59
N ARG A 116 -19.42 12.45 27.62
CA ARG A 116 -20.40 12.35 26.53
C ARG A 116 -20.98 13.71 26.12
N LEU A 117 -21.37 14.52 27.10
CA LEU A 117 -21.96 15.85 26.92
C LEU A 117 -20.99 16.81 26.21
N VAL A 118 -19.70 16.74 26.53
CA VAL A 118 -18.68 17.60 25.92
C VAL A 118 -18.45 17.21 24.46
N ALA A 119 -18.42 15.91 24.18
CA ALA A 119 -18.25 15.41 22.84
C ALA A 119 -19.45 15.74 21.91
N GLU A 120 -20.69 15.61 22.42
CA GLU A 120 -21.92 15.96 21.69
C GLU A 120 -21.98 17.47 21.40
N LYS A 121 -21.73 18.33 22.40
CA LYS A 121 -21.70 19.78 22.24
C LYS A 121 -20.60 20.27 21.27
N ARG A 122 -19.50 19.52 21.12
CA ARG A 122 -18.45 19.80 20.13
C ARG A 122 -18.90 19.42 18.71
N ALA A 123 -19.63 18.32 18.56
CA ALA A 123 -20.12 17.84 17.27
C ALA A 123 -21.28 18.71 16.70
N GLU A 124 -21.97 19.45 17.56
CA GLU A 124 -23.03 20.39 17.18
C GLU A 124 -22.50 21.76 16.72
N ARG A 125 -21.26 22.13 17.09
CA ARG A 125 -20.65 23.39 16.60
C ARG A 125 -20.42 23.29 15.10
N LYS A 126 -21.06 24.18 14.34
CA LYS A 126 -20.83 24.33 12.90
C LYS A 126 -19.40 24.84 12.67
N ASP A 127 -18.79 24.39 11.58
CA ASP A 127 -17.43 24.76 11.22
C ASP A 127 -17.42 26.22 10.74
N ASP A 128 -16.92 27.14 11.57
CA ASP A 128 -16.78 28.57 11.25
C ASP A 128 -15.72 28.85 10.17
N GLY A 129 -15.20 27.82 9.49
CA GLY A 129 -14.16 27.91 8.45
C GLY A 129 -12.75 28.19 9.00
N ILE A 130 -12.61 28.36 10.32
CA ILE A 130 -11.34 28.64 10.97
C ILE A 130 -10.72 27.32 11.46
N LYS A 131 -9.76 26.79 10.70
CA LYS A 131 -8.97 25.62 11.09
C LYS A 131 -8.03 25.97 12.24
N ARG A 132 -8.52 25.87 13.48
CA ARG A 132 -7.71 25.98 14.71
C ARG A 132 -6.92 24.69 14.93
N THR A 133 -5.90 24.46 14.11
CA THR A 133 -4.84 23.50 14.43
C THR A 133 -4.05 24.06 15.60
N GLY A 134 -3.76 23.25 16.62
CA GLY A 134 -3.26 23.66 17.94
C GLY A 134 -1.85 24.29 17.99
N ARG A 135 -1.65 25.41 17.30
CA ARG A 135 -0.48 26.27 17.41
C ARG A 135 -0.95 27.73 17.31
N VAL A 136 -0.98 28.40 18.46
CA VAL A 136 -1.05 29.85 18.73
C VAL A 136 -1.74 30.71 17.66
N ILE A 137 -2.93 31.23 17.99
CA ILE A 137 -3.63 32.23 17.18
C ILE A 137 -3.01 33.61 17.49
N HIS A 138 -2.29 34.20 16.54
CA HIS A 138 -2.04 35.64 16.55
C HIS A 138 -3.30 36.34 16.02
N VAL A 139 -4.10 36.91 16.92
CA VAL A 139 -5.14 37.88 16.54
C VAL A 139 -4.44 39.23 16.42
N THR A 140 -4.17 39.68 15.19
CA THR A 140 -3.79 41.08 14.98
C THR A 140 -5.07 41.92 14.99
N SER A 141 -5.29 42.68 16.05
CA SER A 141 -6.36 43.67 16.06
C SER A 141 -5.95 44.82 15.13
N LYS A 142 -6.69 45.02 14.03
CA LYS A 142 -6.62 46.27 13.28
C LYS A 142 -7.33 47.33 14.10
N ARG A 143 -6.55 48.24 14.69
CA ARG A 143 -7.05 49.42 15.42
C ARG A 143 -7.77 50.32 14.40
N SER A 144 -9.05 50.61 14.64
CA SER A 144 -9.83 51.58 13.90
C SER A 144 -9.30 52.99 14.15
N SER A 145 -8.85 53.68 13.11
CA SER A 145 -8.56 55.12 13.17
C SER A 145 -9.86 55.91 12.98
N THR A 146 -10.31 56.57 14.03
CA THR A 146 -11.38 57.59 13.97
C THR A 146 -10.86 58.83 13.24
N PRO A 147 -11.63 59.45 12.31
CA PRO A 147 -11.27 60.76 11.79
C PRO A 147 -11.75 61.86 12.75
N THR A 148 -10.84 62.76 13.10
CA THR A 148 -11.09 64.01 13.82
C THR A 148 -11.93 64.96 12.95
N VAL A 149 -13.00 65.49 13.55
CA VAL A 149 -13.82 66.58 13.01
C VAL A 149 -13.09 67.91 13.28
N THR A 150 -12.96 68.74 12.25
CA THR A 150 -12.73 70.18 12.40
C THR A 150 -13.68 70.90 11.44
N GLU A 151 -14.78 71.39 11.98
CA GLU A 151 -15.47 72.58 11.47
C GLU A 151 -14.66 73.81 11.93
N GLU A 152 -14.53 74.84 11.09
CA GLU A 152 -15.08 76.17 11.38
C GLU A 152 -14.77 77.17 10.25
N TYR A 153 -15.84 77.87 9.85
CA TYR A 153 -16.01 79.23 9.30
C TYR A 153 -15.11 79.75 8.16
#